data_AF-A0A934RQB1-F1
#
_entry.id   AF-A0A934RQB1-F1
#
_cell.length_a   1.000
_cell.length_b   1.000
_cell.length_c   1.000
_cell.angle_alpha   90.00
_cell.angle_beta   90.00
_cell.angle_gamma   90.00
#
_symmetry.space_group_name_H-M   'P 1'
#
loop_
_entity.id
_entity.type
_entity.pdbx_description
1 polymer ?
#
loop_
_entity_poly.entity_id
_entity_poly.type
_entity_poly.pdbx_seq_one_letter_code
_entity_poly.pdbx_strand_id
1 'polypeptide(L)'
;MKYFAWKFVGGWSLLLSVVAALAGSGSLWGQAQVLVEYDGEMLPVVSMDGATPEVIVNRQRVKVSDGRLRVESAAAFTDGAIEVLSRRALMGQDYGSAIGGFFFRFEAMVEAERDFEDCFVLFVVSPEKGDPSYIIREIPDINKTGSERIAVTLPVNPGFGGGKFAYRVFSKGEEILRREADDPISVAKMGETSGGAQPMASGFRRSRPAADAAVGEPAKVVKERLLSFPEELLGRVSGGYATAVYSIDERGKVMELLDLKLDNAAFAPEILKTLLGTKYKAGRYDGKPLVTTVKQSFFFNEFAPFAEAMEMVPYPKIADRDAVSLYAPVPEIAVEGVSEVKLEVVVNELGLVKQSGVLEAADESVGQAVNQKAKSWVFLPAVVDGYPAEQRLEVPVAVGIKE
;
A
#
# COMPACT_ATOMS: atom_id res chain seq x y z
N MET A 1 28.34 36.97 7.61
CA MET A 1 27.55 36.76 6.37
C MET A 1 28.38 35.96 5.38
N LYS A 2 28.14 34.65 5.29
CA LYS A 2 28.68 33.78 4.23
C LYS A 2 27.48 33.00 3.69
N TYR A 3 27.13 33.25 2.44
CA TYR A 3 26.05 32.54 1.74
C TYR A 3 26.54 31.13 1.43
N PHE A 4 25.87 30.13 2.01
CA PHE A 4 26.03 28.73 1.68
C PHE A 4 25.06 28.43 0.53
N ALA A 5 25.59 28.25 -0.68
CA ALA A 5 24.82 27.87 -1.85
C ALA A 5 24.54 26.37 -1.80
N TRP A 6 23.31 25.99 -1.46
CA TRP A 6 22.80 24.64 -1.64
C TRP A 6 22.57 24.40 -3.15
N LYS A 7 23.39 23.55 -3.76
CA LYS A 7 23.06 22.94 -5.06
C LYS A 7 22.12 21.77 -4.77
N PHE A 8 20.83 21.96 -5.02
CA PHE A 8 19.89 20.85 -5.16
C PHE A 8 20.29 20.05 -6.40
N VAL A 9 20.90 18.88 -6.19
CA VAL A 9 20.97 17.84 -7.21
C VAL A 9 19.68 17.04 -7.08
N GLY A 10 18.61 17.56 -7.69
CA GLY A 10 17.36 16.81 -7.80
C GLY A 10 17.56 15.67 -8.79
N GLY A 11 17.70 14.44 -8.28
CA GLY A 11 17.54 13.23 -9.09
C GLY A 11 16.10 13.16 -9.57
N TRP A 12 15.84 13.60 -10.79
CA TRP A 12 14.56 13.36 -11.45
C TRP A 12 14.51 11.88 -11.81
N SER A 13 13.72 11.10 -11.06
CA SER A 13 13.33 9.76 -11.51
C SER A 13 12.60 9.90 -12.84
N LEU A 14 13.18 9.32 -13.89
CA LEU A 14 12.65 9.35 -15.24
C LEU A 14 11.23 8.75 -15.27
N LEU A 15 10.24 9.62 -15.47
CA LEU A 15 8.97 9.21 -16.07
C LEU A 15 9.29 8.82 -17.51
N LEU A 16 9.52 7.53 -17.74
CA LEU A 16 9.70 6.96 -19.08
C LEU A 16 8.41 7.20 -19.87
N SER A 17 8.39 8.30 -20.61
CA SER A 17 7.28 8.68 -21.47
C SER A 17 7.43 7.88 -22.76
N VAL A 18 6.65 6.80 -22.88
CA VAL A 18 6.65 5.91 -24.05
C VAL A 18 5.97 6.64 -25.21
N VAL A 19 6.71 6.91 -26.28
CA VAL A 19 6.14 7.30 -27.58
C VAL A 19 6.09 6.05 -28.45
N ALA A 20 4.92 5.42 -28.51
CA ALA A 20 4.69 4.24 -29.36
C ALA A 20 4.09 4.68 -30.71
N ALA A 21 4.78 4.42 -31.81
CA ALA A 21 4.18 4.52 -33.15
C ALA A 21 3.39 3.23 -33.44
N LEU A 22 2.07 3.32 -33.53
CA LEU A 22 1.21 2.20 -33.93
C LEU A 22 0.73 2.36 -35.38
N ALA A 23 1.12 1.41 -36.23
CA ALA A 23 0.47 1.14 -37.52
C ALA A 23 -0.24 -0.22 -37.40
N GLY A 24 -1.58 -0.21 -37.43
CA GLY A 24 -2.39 -1.43 -37.57
C GLY A 24 -3.56 -1.51 -36.59
N SER A 25 -4.75 -1.12 -37.04
CA SER A 25 -6.04 -1.28 -36.36
C SER A 25 -6.59 -2.72 -36.37
N GLY A 26 -5.72 -3.71 -36.58
CA GLY A 26 -6.08 -5.13 -36.64
C GLY A 26 -6.00 -5.77 -35.25
N SER A 27 -7.16 -6.09 -34.67
CA SER A 27 -7.32 -7.00 -33.54
C SER A 27 -6.34 -6.77 -32.36
N LEU A 28 -6.70 -5.86 -31.45
CA LEU A 28 -6.12 -5.78 -30.09
C LEU A 28 -6.34 -7.07 -29.24
N TRP A 29 -6.94 -8.10 -29.83
CA TRP A 29 -7.44 -9.30 -29.17
C TRP A 29 -6.50 -10.50 -29.31
N GLY A 30 -5.24 -10.33 -29.73
CA GLY A 30 -4.18 -11.35 -29.67
C GLY A 30 -3.39 -11.28 -28.35
N GLN A 31 -2.75 -12.37 -27.92
CA GLN A 31 -1.78 -12.30 -26.80
C GLN A 31 -0.73 -11.26 -27.11
N ALA A 32 -0.28 -10.55 -26.08
CA ALA A 32 0.75 -9.56 -26.18
C ALA A 32 2.05 -10.08 -25.59
N GLN A 33 3.16 -9.51 -26.05
CA GLN A 33 4.44 -9.54 -25.39
C GLN A 33 4.92 -8.11 -25.18
N VAL A 34 5.61 -7.87 -24.07
CA VAL A 34 6.24 -6.57 -23.79
C VAL A 34 7.71 -6.69 -24.14
N LEU A 35 8.18 -5.79 -24.99
CA LEU A 35 9.57 -5.70 -25.41
C LEU A 35 10.18 -4.41 -24.89
N VAL A 36 11.47 -4.45 -24.55
CA VAL A 36 12.28 -3.27 -24.21
C VAL A 36 13.56 -3.25 -25.06
N GLU A 37 13.95 -2.07 -25.54
CA GLU A 37 15.19 -1.87 -26.29
C GLU A 37 16.40 -2.01 -25.36
N TYR A 38 17.31 -2.92 -25.68
CA TYR A 38 18.60 -3.10 -25.02
C TYR A 38 19.67 -3.34 -26.09
N ASP A 39 20.74 -2.53 -26.09
CA ASP A 39 21.81 -2.56 -27.10
C ASP A 39 21.32 -2.51 -28.56
N GLY A 40 20.22 -1.78 -28.82
CA GLY A 40 19.62 -1.60 -30.14
C GLY A 40 18.73 -2.76 -30.60
N GLU A 41 18.55 -3.78 -29.77
CA GLU A 41 17.65 -4.91 -30.02
C GLU A 41 16.42 -4.85 -29.11
N MET A 42 15.25 -5.24 -29.63
CA MET A 42 14.03 -5.35 -28.82
C MET A 42 13.98 -6.72 -28.15
N LEU A 43 14.15 -6.76 -26.84
CA LEU A 43 14.16 -7.99 -26.05
C LEU A 43 12.89 -8.13 -25.21
N PRO A 44 12.36 -9.35 -24.99
CA PRO A 44 11.19 -9.55 -24.16
C PRO A 44 11.49 -9.24 -22.70
N VAL A 45 10.60 -8.46 -22.08
CA VAL A 45 10.60 -8.20 -20.65
C VAL A 45 10.15 -9.47 -19.94
N VAL A 46 11.00 -10.02 -19.09
CA VAL A 46 10.72 -11.26 -18.35
C VAL A 46 10.27 -11.01 -16.91
N SER A 47 10.71 -9.90 -16.32
CA SER A 47 10.39 -9.48 -14.95
C SER A 47 10.47 -7.95 -14.85
N MET A 48 10.02 -7.42 -13.72
CA MET A 48 10.17 -6.01 -13.34
C MET A 48 10.82 -5.96 -11.96
N ASP A 49 11.72 -5.00 -11.75
CA ASP A 49 12.19 -4.58 -10.43
C ASP A 49 11.62 -3.19 -10.15
N GLY A 50 10.50 -3.15 -9.42
CA GLY A 50 9.65 -1.99 -9.23
C GLY A 50 9.08 -1.46 -10.56
N ALA A 51 9.80 -0.49 -11.15
CA ALA A 51 9.46 0.13 -12.43
C ALA A 51 10.49 -0.12 -13.53
N THR A 52 11.57 -0.85 -13.23
CA THR A 52 12.66 -1.13 -14.17
C THR A 52 12.46 -2.52 -14.82
N PRO A 53 12.32 -2.60 -16.15
CA PRO A 53 12.19 -3.88 -16.82
C PRO A 53 13.49 -4.68 -16.78
N GLU A 54 13.34 -6.00 -16.69
CA GLU A 54 14.44 -6.96 -16.77
C GLU A 54 14.29 -7.85 -18.01
N VAL A 55 15.41 -8.12 -18.68
CA VAL A 55 15.50 -8.97 -19.87
C VAL A 55 16.53 -10.08 -19.66
N ILE A 56 16.49 -11.13 -20.51
CA ILE A 56 17.51 -12.19 -20.50
C ILE A 56 18.57 -11.92 -21.58
N VAL A 57 19.81 -11.72 -21.16
CA VAL A 57 20.98 -11.58 -22.03
C VAL A 57 22.02 -12.59 -21.58
N ASN A 58 22.50 -13.45 -22.48
CA ASN A 58 23.49 -14.49 -22.15
C ASN A 58 23.11 -15.35 -20.93
N ARG A 59 21.81 -15.69 -20.79
CA ARG A 59 21.23 -16.45 -19.66
C ARG A 59 21.30 -15.73 -18.30
N GLN A 60 21.56 -14.43 -18.29
CA GLN A 60 21.53 -13.58 -17.09
C GLN A 60 20.38 -12.57 -17.19
N ARG A 61 19.81 -12.22 -16.04
CA ARG A 61 18.85 -11.10 -15.95
C ARG A 61 19.61 -9.79 -15.97
N VAL A 62 19.17 -8.88 -16.83
CA VAL A 62 19.75 -7.55 -16.99
C VAL A 62 18.65 -6.52 -16.84
N LYS A 63 18.84 -5.57 -15.91
CA LYS A 63 17.95 -4.41 -15.72
C LYS A 63 18.19 -3.40 -16.83
N VAL A 64 17.10 -2.89 -17.41
CA VAL A 64 17.15 -1.93 -18.53
C VAL A 64 16.54 -0.59 -18.07
N SER A 65 17.40 0.39 -17.75
CA SER A 65 16.98 1.69 -17.23
C SER A 65 16.51 2.68 -18.30
N ASP A 66 17.03 2.58 -19.54
CA ASP A 66 16.90 3.61 -20.57
C ASP A 66 16.34 3.08 -21.91
N GLY A 67 15.68 1.92 -21.86
CA GLY A 67 15.16 1.24 -23.05
C GLY A 67 13.78 1.75 -23.48
N ARG A 68 13.54 1.78 -24.79
CA ARG A 68 12.20 2.04 -25.34
C ARG A 68 11.32 0.82 -25.20
N LEU A 69 10.10 1.01 -24.70
CA LEU A 69 9.11 -0.05 -24.59
C LEU A 69 8.28 -0.18 -25.86
N ARG A 70 7.95 -1.41 -26.23
CA ARG A 70 7.00 -1.74 -27.29
C ARG A 70 6.12 -2.90 -26.86
N VAL A 71 4.85 -2.86 -27.25
CA VAL A 71 3.91 -3.96 -27.05
C VAL A 71 3.60 -4.54 -28.42
N GLU A 72 3.81 -5.84 -28.58
CA GLU A 72 3.57 -6.55 -29.84
C GLU A 72 2.65 -7.74 -29.60
N SER A 73 2.07 -8.28 -30.67
CA SER A 73 1.37 -9.57 -30.58
C SER A 73 2.36 -10.70 -30.34
N ALA A 74 2.11 -11.55 -29.35
CA ALA A 74 2.92 -12.71 -29.06
C ALA A 74 2.62 -13.83 -30.06
N ALA A 75 3.66 -14.57 -30.47
CA ALA A 75 3.53 -15.72 -31.36
C ALA A 75 3.09 -17.00 -30.63
N ALA A 76 3.41 -17.11 -29.34
CA ALA A 76 3.03 -18.23 -28.49
C ALA A 76 1.77 -17.87 -27.69
N PHE A 77 0.84 -18.82 -27.61
CA PHE A 77 -0.34 -18.74 -26.76
C PHE A 77 -0.10 -19.50 -25.45
N THR A 78 -0.07 -18.80 -24.33
CA THR A 78 -0.21 -19.43 -23.01
C THR A 78 -1.70 -19.45 -22.66
N ASP A 79 -2.33 -20.63 -22.57
CA ASP A 79 -3.73 -20.69 -22.13
C ASP A 79 -3.88 -19.95 -20.80
N GLY A 80 -4.74 -18.92 -20.79
CA GLY A 80 -4.87 -18.04 -19.64
C GLY A 80 -5.26 -18.83 -18.39
N ALA A 81 -4.50 -18.63 -17.33
CA ALA A 81 -4.52 -19.43 -16.11
C ALA A 81 -4.74 -18.58 -14.84
N ILE A 82 -5.10 -17.31 -15.04
CA ILE A 82 -5.58 -16.40 -14.00
C ILE A 82 -7.00 -15.94 -14.33
N GLU A 83 -7.92 -16.12 -13.40
CA GLU A 83 -9.30 -15.61 -13.44
C GLU A 83 -9.42 -14.35 -12.59
N VAL A 84 -10.14 -13.34 -13.09
CA VAL A 84 -10.37 -12.08 -12.38
C VAL A 84 -11.72 -12.16 -11.68
N LEU A 85 -11.70 -12.34 -10.37
CA LEU A 85 -12.90 -12.47 -9.54
C LEU A 85 -13.64 -11.14 -9.37
N SER A 86 -12.88 -10.06 -9.19
CA SER A 86 -13.41 -8.71 -9.12
C SER A 86 -12.35 -7.69 -9.51
N ARG A 87 -12.78 -6.55 -10.02
CA ARG A 87 -11.88 -5.44 -10.34
C ARG A 87 -12.54 -4.11 -10.06
N ARG A 88 -11.71 -3.14 -9.67
CA ARG A 88 -12.12 -1.77 -9.37
C ARG A 88 -11.04 -0.83 -9.88
N ALA A 89 -11.43 0.15 -10.69
CA ALA A 89 -10.57 1.28 -10.98
C ALA A 89 -11.19 2.56 -10.41
N LEU A 90 -10.36 3.40 -9.82
CA LEU A 90 -10.72 4.69 -9.27
C LEU A 90 -9.74 5.72 -9.79
N MET A 91 -10.22 6.85 -10.29
CA MET A 91 -9.39 8.02 -10.51
C MET A 91 -9.72 9.06 -9.45
N GLY A 92 -8.70 9.55 -8.77
CA GLY A 92 -8.83 10.50 -7.68
C GLY A 92 -7.89 11.68 -7.85
N GLN A 93 -8.14 12.74 -7.09
CA GLN A 93 -7.18 13.81 -6.88
C GLN A 93 -6.69 13.66 -5.44
N ASP A 94 -5.38 13.49 -5.29
CA ASP A 94 -4.75 13.48 -3.97
C ASP A 94 -4.33 14.91 -3.64
N TYR A 95 -5.20 15.61 -2.90
CA TYR A 95 -4.94 16.96 -2.39
C TYR A 95 -3.90 16.98 -1.27
N GLY A 96 -3.43 15.82 -0.81
CA GLY A 96 -2.45 15.69 0.26
C GLY A 96 -1.02 15.49 -0.18
N SER A 97 -0.80 14.97 -1.39
CA SER A 97 0.53 14.95 -2.00
C SER A 97 1.07 16.38 -2.12
N ALA A 98 2.34 16.60 -1.73
CA ALA A 98 3.02 17.89 -1.90
C ALA A 98 3.06 18.37 -3.36
N ILE A 99 2.79 17.46 -4.31
CA ILE A 99 2.80 17.71 -5.76
C ILE A 99 1.37 17.99 -6.29
N GLY A 100 0.32 17.76 -5.51
CA GLY A 100 -1.07 17.92 -5.96
C GLY A 100 -1.34 17.10 -7.22
N GLY A 101 -1.35 15.76 -7.08
CA GLY A 101 -1.43 14.84 -8.20
C GLY A 101 -2.83 14.26 -8.41
N PHE A 102 -3.19 13.99 -9.66
CA PHE A 102 -4.25 13.02 -9.94
C PHE A 102 -3.63 11.62 -9.88
N PHE A 103 -4.38 10.65 -9.39
CA PHE A 103 -3.96 9.26 -9.37
C PHE A 103 -5.02 8.37 -10.01
N PHE A 104 -4.54 7.29 -10.60
CA PHE A 104 -5.34 6.15 -11.04
C PHE A 104 -5.00 4.98 -10.13
N ARG A 105 -5.99 4.45 -9.43
CA ARG A 105 -5.89 3.27 -8.58
C ARG A 105 -6.63 2.14 -9.25
N PHE A 106 -5.92 1.06 -9.51
CA PHE A 106 -6.48 -0.18 -10.02
C PHE A 106 -6.33 -1.27 -8.97
N GLU A 107 -7.40 -2.02 -8.76
CA GLU A 107 -7.42 -3.18 -7.90
C GLU A 107 -8.11 -4.32 -8.62
N ALA A 108 -7.55 -5.52 -8.51
CA ALA A 108 -8.18 -6.75 -8.94
C ALA A 108 -7.97 -7.84 -7.90
N MET A 109 -9.01 -8.61 -7.63
CA MET A 109 -8.89 -9.90 -6.96
C MET A 109 -8.79 -10.95 -8.06
N VAL A 110 -7.76 -11.78 -7.99
CA VAL A 110 -7.46 -12.80 -9.00
C VAL A 110 -7.33 -14.17 -8.36
N GLU A 111 -7.69 -15.21 -9.09
CA GLU A 111 -7.47 -16.60 -8.72
C GLU A 111 -6.63 -17.27 -9.80
N ALA A 112 -5.65 -18.08 -9.40
CA ALA A 112 -4.72 -18.70 -10.33
C ALA A 112 -4.81 -20.23 -10.28
N GLU A 113 -4.71 -20.87 -11.45
CA GLU A 113 -4.71 -22.34 -11.54
C GLU A 113 -3.37 -22.96 -11.10
N ARG A 114 -2.31 -22.14 -11.07
CA ARG A 114 -0.95 -22.53 -10.68
C ARG A 114 -0.18 -21.32 -10.15
N ASP A 115 0.97 -21.58 -9.55
CA ASP A 115 1.84 -20.53 -9.01
C ASP A 115 2.56 -19.80 -10.15
N PHE A 116 2.58 -18.48 -10.09
CA PHE A 116 3.25 -17.59 -11.04
C PHE A 116 4.27 -16.71 -10.31
N GLU A 117 5.49 -16.71 -10.83
CA GLU A 117 6.59 -15.90 -10.31
C GLU A 117 6.90 -14.76 -11.28
N ASP A 118 7.62 -13.73 -10.81
CA ASP A 118 8.09 -12.62 -11.65
C ASP A 118 6.92 -11.88 -12.33
N CYS A 119 5.85 -11.67 -11.56
CA CYS A 119 4.61 -11.14 -12.11
C CYS A 119 4.73 -9.63 -12.35
N PHE A 120 4.16 -9.17 -13.47
CA PHE A 120 4.02 -7.75 -13.74
C PHE A 120 2.73 -7.45 -14.47
N VAL A 121 2.24 -6.23 -14.33
CA VAL A 121 1.05 -5.74 -15.01
C VAL A 121 1.40 -4.61 -15.96
N LEU A 122 0.86 -4.68 -17.18
CA LEU A 122 0.88 -3.62 -18.17
C LEU A 122 -0.49 -2.94 -18.16
N PHE A 123 -0.54 -1.65 -17.86
CA PHE A 123 -1.70 -0.80 -18.10
C PHE A 123 -1.58 -0.15 -19.47
N VAL A 124 -2.65 -0.26 -20.25
CA VAL A 124 -2.85 0.48 -21.51
C VAL A 124 -3.88 1.56 -21.23
N VAL A 125 -3.39 2.79 -21.25
CA VAL A 125 -4.13 3.97 -20.83
C VAL A 125 -4.41 4.80 -22.09
N SER A 126 -5.66 4.73 -22.57
CA SER A 126 -6.07 5.36 -23.82
C SER A 126 -6.88 6.63 -23.52
N PRO A 127 -6.28 7.84 -23.59
CA PRO A 127 -7.02 9.08 -23.40
C PRO A 127 -8.08 9.27 -24.51
N GLU A 128 -9.08 10.13 -24.29
CA GLU A 128 -10.04 10.48 -25.34
C GLU A 128 -9.38 11.11 -26.57
N LYS A 129 -8.25 11.81 -26.37
CA LYS A 129 -7.44 12.41 -27.43
C LYS A 129 -5.96 12.14 -27.14
N GLY A 130 -5.23 11.71 -28.16
CA GLY A 130 -3.80 11.40 -28.08
C GLY A 130 -3.52 9.91 -28.23
N ASP A 131 -2.23 9.57 -28.20
CA ASP A 131 -1.77 8.19 -28.28
C ASP A 131 -1.95 7.48 -26.93
N PRO A 132 -2.18 6.14 -26.94
CA PRO A 132 -2.23 5.37 -25.71
C PRO A 132 -0.88 5.41 -25.01
N SER A 133 -0.90 5.57 -23.69
CA SER A 133 0.28 5.40 -22.84
C SER A 133 0.32 4.01 -22.22
N TYR A 134 1.54 3.51 -22.03
CA TYR A 134 1.80 2.19 -21.48
C TYR A 134 2.53 2.37 -20.15
N ILE A 135 2.01 1.73 -19.10
CA ILE A 135 2.61 1.79 -17.77
C ILE A 135 2.79 0.37 -17.27
N ILE A 136 4.02 -0.01 -16.95
CA ILE A 136 4.33 -1.35 -16.45
C ILE A 136 4.72 -1.25 -14.98
N ARG A 137 4.22 -2.18 -14.17
CA ARG A 137 4.56 -2.29 -12.75
C ARG A 137 4.76 -3.75 -12.37
N GLU A 138 5.79 -3.98 -11.57
CA GLU A 138 5.90 -5.22 -10.79
C GLU A 138 4.65 -5.38 -9.92
N ILE A 139 4.19 -6.62 -9.80
CA ILE A 139 3.15 -7.03 -8.84
C ILE A 139 3.66 -8.25 -8.08
N PRO A 140 3.14 -8.53 -6.88
CA PRO A 140 3.50 -9.74 -6.15
C PRO A 140 3.27 -11.01 -6.98
N ASP A 141 4.06 -12.04 -6.68
CA ASP A 141 3.83 -13.39 -7.20
C ASP A 141 2.41 -13.85 -6.91
N ILE A 142 1.81 -14.57 -7.86
CA ILE A 142 0.41 -14.99 -7.79
C ILE A 142 0.38 -16.49 -7.50
N ASN A 143 -0.06 -16.84 -6.28
CA ASN A 143 -0.11 -18.23 -5.84
C ASN A 143 -1.45 -18.87 -6.21
N LYS A 144 -1.46 -20.19 -6.39
CA LYS A 144 -2.69 -20.97 -6.64
C LYS A 144 -3.60 -21.09 -5.42
N THR A 145 -3.06 -20.83 -4.23
CA THR A 145 -3.77 -21.06 -2.96
C THR A 145 -4.58 -19.83 -2.58
N GLY A 146 -5.77 -19.72 -3.16
CA GLY A 146 -6.75 -18.68 -2.84
C GLY A 146 -6.74 -17.51 -3.81
N SER A 147 -7.38 -16.42 -3.38
CA SER A 147 -7.49 -15.20 -4.17
C SER A 147 -6.39 -14.20 -3.79
N GLU A 148 -5.63 -13.75 -4.77
CA GLU A 148 -4.58 -12.75 -4.62
C GLU A 148 -5.10 -11.36 -5.01
N ARG A 149 -4.58 -10.31 -4.35
CA ARG A 149 -4.95 -8.92 -4.65
C ARG A 149 -3.86 -8.24 -5.45
N ILE A 150 -4.17 -7.87 -6.68
CA ILE A 150 -3.36 -6.93 -7.48
C ILE A 150 -3.83 -5.52 -7.12
N ALA A 151 -2.93 -4.66 -6.65
CA ALA A 151 -3.24 -3.26 -6.36
C ALA A 151 -2.13 -2.34 -6.87
N VAL A 152 -2.48 -1.44 -7.78
CA VAL A 152 -1.53 -0.50 -8.39
C VAL A 152 -2.09 0.91 -8.35
N THR A 153 -1.28 1.84 -7.86
CA THR A 153 -1.57 3.28 -7.90
C THR A 153 -0.57 3.96 -8.82
N LEU A 154 -1.08 4.66 -9.83
CA LEU A 154 -0.32 5.35 -10.85
C LEU A 154 -0.59 6.85 -10.75
N PRO A 155 0.44 7.71 -10.74
CA PRO A 155 0.22 9.13 -10.97
C PRO A 155 -0.28 9.34 -12.39
N VAL A 156 -1.33 10.15 -12.55
CA VAL A 156 -1.85 10.55 -13.87
C VAL A 156 -1.87 12.06 -13.98
N ASN A 157 -1.68 12.57 -15.20
CA ASN A 157 -1.68 14.01 -15.43
C ASN A 157 -3.11 14.59 -15.32
N PRO A 158 -3.28 15.83 -14.80
CA PRO A 158 -4.57 16.52 -14.68
C PRO A 158 -5.37 16.64 -15.98
N GLY A 159 -4.68 16.59 -17.13
CA GLY A 159 -5.29 16.64 -18.46
C GLY A 159 -5.91 15.32 -18.94
N PHE A 160 -5.87 14.26 -18.11
CA PHE A 160 -6.46 12.97 -18.43
C PHE A 160 -7.99 13.03 -18.28
N GLY A 161 -8.64 13.74 -19.20
CA GLY A 161 -10.05 14.14 -19.17
C GLY A 161 -11.08 13.04 -19.42
N GLY A 162 -10.91 11.87 -18.80
CA GLY A 162 -11.63 10.65 -19.17
C GLY A 162 -10.86 9.86 -20.24
N GLY A 163 -11.02 8.54 -20.22
CA GLY A 163 -10.31 7.63 -21.11
C GLY A 163 -10.72 6.17 -20.88
N LYS A 164 -10.26 5.29 -21.76
CA LYS A 164 -10.40 3.84 -21.60
C LYS A 164 -9.13 3.28 -21.00
N PHE A 165 -9.31 2.32 -20.10
CA PHE A 165 -8.21 1.61 -19.47
C PHE A 165 -8.36 0.13 -19.77
N ALA A 166 -7.26 -0.49 -20.17
CA ALA A 166 -7.10 -1.92 -20.22
C ALA A 166 -5.85 -2.30 -19.42
N TYR A 167 -5.79 -3.53 -18.95
CA TYR A 167 -4.61 -4.06 -18.29
C TYR A 167 -4.34 -5.48 -18.79
N ARG A 168 -3.09 -5.91 -18.69
CA ARG A 168 -2.63 -7.27 -19.00
C ARG A 168 -1.67 -7.71 -17.92
N VAL A 169 -1.77 -8.96 -17.49
CA VAL A 169 -0.91 -9.55 -16.47
C VAL A 169 0.04 -10.52 -17.14
N PHE A 170 1.31 -10.44 -16.74
CA PHE A 170 2.41 -11.24 -17.28
C PHE A 170 3.16 -11.97 -16.18
N SER A 171 3.76 -13.10 -16.51
CA SER A 171 4.76 -13.81 -15.70
C SER A 171 5.83 -14.36 -16.62
N LYS A 172 7.11 -14.12 -16.29
CA LYS A 172 8.26 -14.59 -17.09
C LYS A 172 8.19 -14.19 -18.57
N GLY A 173 7.53 -13.05 -18.85
CA GLY A 173 7.33 -12.50 -20.18
C GLY A 173 6.13 -13.02 -20.97
N GLU A 174 5.33 -13.93 -20.40
CA GLU A 174 4.12 -14.48 -21.02
C GLU A 174 2.85 -13.84 -20.43
N GLU A 175 1.85 -13.54 -21.27
CA GLU A 175 0.53 -13.06 -20.81
C GLU A 175 -0.26 -14.22 -20.17
N ILE A 176 -0.70 -14.06 -18.92
CA ILE A 176 -1.28 -15.16 -18.11
C ILE A 176 -2.78 -14.99 -17.78
N LEU A 177 -3.40 -13.88 -18.20
CA LEU A 177 -4.80 -13.58 -17.91
C LEU A 177 -5.77 -14.41 -18.78
N ARG A 178 -6.73 -15.10 -18.16
CA ARG A 178 -7.82 -15.80 -18.86
C ARG A 178 -8.80 -14.79 -19.43
N ARG A 179 -9.07 -14.90 -20.74
CA ARG A 179 -9.76 -13.87 -21.51
C ARG A 179 -11.28 -14.05 -21.48
N GLU A 180 -11.96 -13.11 -20.87
CA GLU A 180 -13.19 -12.57 -21.46
C GLU A 180 -12.93 -11.16 -21.99
N ALA A 181 -13.77 -10.72 -22.93
CA ALA A 181 -13.74 -9.37 -23.44
C ALA A 181 -14.13 -8.40 -22.33
N ASP A 182 -13.14 -7.98 -21.55
CA ASP A 182 -13.33 -7.04 -20.48
C ASP A 182 -13.87 -5.73 -21.06
N ASP A 183 -15.09 -5.36 -20.67
CA ASP A 183 -15.62 -4.03 -20.97
C ASP A 183 -14.60 -2.98 -20.49
N PRO A 184 -14.33 -1.92 -21.29
CA PRO A 184 -13.45 -0.84 -20.87
C PRO A 184 -13.90 -0.33 -19.51
N ILE A 185 -12.97 -0.24 -18.56
CA ILE A 185 -13.31 0.25 -17.24
C ILE A 185 -13.62 1.74 -17.36
N SER A 186 -14.90 2.08 -17.24
CA SER A 186 -15.35 3.47 -17.22
C SER A 186 -14.91 4.08 -15.90
N VAL A 187 -14.04 5.08 -15.97
CA VAL A 187 -13.63 5.83 -14.79
C VAL A 187 -14.79 6.73 -14.38
N ALA A 188 -15.34 6.51 -13.18
CA ALA A 188 -16.35 7.41 -12.61
C ALA A 188 -15.77 8.84 -12.56
N LYS A 189 -16.47 9.80 -13.18
CA LYS A 189 -16.03 11.19 -13.17
C LYS A 189 -16.05 11.73 -11.74
N MET A 190 -15.01 12.48 -11.40
CA MET A 190 -14.85 13.11 -10.10
C MET A 190 -16.06 14.02 -9.82
N GLY A 191 -16.91 13.66 -8.86
CA GLY A 191 -18.14 14.38 -8.50
C GLY A 191 -19.46 13.68 -8.85
N GLU A 192 -19.43 12.67 -9.72
CA GLU A 192 -20.56 11.74 -9.84
C GLU A 192 -20.43 10.73 -8.70
N THR A 193 -21.02 11.06 -7.54
CA THR A 193 -21.42 10.02 -6.60
C THR A 193 -22.26 9.03 -7.42
N SER A 194 -21.74 7.81 -7.58
CA SER A 194 -22.40 6.69 -8.25
C SER A 194 -23.86 6.65 -7.84
N GLY A 195 -24.74 7.22 -8.65
CA GLY A 195 -26.17 7.09 -8.48
C GLY A 195 -26.45 5.60 -8.54
N GLY A 196 -26.95 5.05 -7.43
CA GLY A 196 -27.06 3.62 -7.23
C GLY A 196 -27.63 2.92 -8.46
N ALA A 197 -26.91 1.91 -8.95
CA ALA A 197 -27.52 0.88 -9.76
C ALA A 197 -28.68 0.30 -8.94
N GLN A 198 -29.89 0.77 -9.22
CA GLN A 198 -31.10 0.15 -8.69
C GLN A 198 -31.13 -1.27 -9.26
N PRO A 199 -31.12 -2.32 -8.42
CA PRO A 199 -31.36 -3.66 -8.91
C PRO A 199 -32.76 -3.69 -9.53
N MET A 200 -32.83 -4.12 -10.80
CA MET A 200 -34.07 -4.33 -11.53
C MET A 200 -35.02 -5.19 -10.69
N ALA A 201 -36.12 -4.58 -10.26
CA ALA A 201 -37.12 -5.18 -9.41
C ALA A 201 -37.85 -6.31 -10.16
N SER A 202 -37.46 -7.55 -9.89
CA SER A 202 -38.36 -8.70 -10.06
C SER A 202 -39.36 -8.68 -8.89
N GLY A 203 -40.64 -8.71 -9.22
CA GLY A 203 -41.77 -8.43 -8.33
C GLY A 203 -42.03 -9.48 -7.24
N PHE A 204 -41.13 -9.61 -6.28
CA PHE A 204 -41.44 -10.25 -5.00
C PHE A 204 -41.90 -9.19 -3.99
N ARG A 205 -43.21 -9.19 -3.67
CA ARG A 205 -43.76 -8.53 -2.48
C ARG A 205 -43.12 -9.17 -1.24
N ARG A 206 -41.95 -8.66 -0.82
CA ARG A 206 -41.41 -8.95 0.51
C ARG A 206 -42.23 -8.16 1.52
N SER A 207 -42.80 -8.90 2.47
CA SER A 207 -43.34 -8.39 3.72
C SER A 207 -42.39 -7.32 4.28
N ARG A 208 -42.90 -6.11 4.55
CA ARG A 208 -42.18 -5.07 5.30
C ARG A 208 -41.63 -5.71 6.58
N PRO A 209 -40.30 -5.77 6.80
CA PRO A 209 -39.77 -6.15 8.09
C PRO A 209 -40.25 -5.11 9.11
N ALA A 210 -40.75 -5.60 10.23
CA ALA A 210 -41.18 -4.80 11.35
C ALA A 210 -39.98 -4.04 11.96
N ALA A 211 -40.25 -2.79 12.33
CA ALA A 211 -39.50 -1.94 13.26
C ALA A 211 -38.04 -1.61 12.91
N ASP A 212 -37.82 -0.31 12.67
CA ASP A 212 -36.56 0.41 12.70
C ASP A 212 -35.66 -0.03 13.87
N ALA A 213 -34.80 -1.03 13.64
CA ALA A 213 -33.64 -1.24 14.50
C ALA A 213 -32.82 0.04 14.39
N ALA A 214 -32.66 0.76 15.50
CA ALA A 214 -31.91 2.01 15.57
C ALA A 214 -30.56 1.85 14.84
N VAL A 215 -30.51 2.35 13.60
CA VAL A 215 -29.33 2.20 12.74
C VAL A 215 -28.27 3.12 13.33
N GLY A 216 -27.23 2.52 13.90
CA GLY A 216 -26.09 3.30 14.39
C GLY A 216 -25.44 4.09 13.26
N GLU A 217 -25.06 5.34 13.51
CA GLU A 217 -24.23 6.10 12.58
C GLU A 217 -22.77 5.69 12.78
N PRO A 218 -22.01 5.39 11.71
CA PRO A 218 -20.62 5.04 11.86
C PRO A 218 -19.75 6.24 12.24
N ALA A 219 -18.59 5.94 12.83
CA ALA A 219 -17.55 6.93 12.99
C ALA A 219 -17.13 7.48 11.62
N LYS A 220 -16.78 8.76 11.55
CA LYS A 220 -16.41 9.44 10.30
C LYS A 220 -15.13 10.23 10.47
N VAL A 221 -14.30 10.26 9.44
CA VAL A 221 -13.15 11.17 9.39
C VAL A 221 -13.69 12.60 9.17
N VAL A 222 -13.35 13.52 10.07
CA VAL A 222 -13.68 14.95 9.97
C VAL A 222 -12.55 15.71 9.31
N LYS A 223 -11.31 15.41 9.71
CA LYS A 223 -10.10 15.95 9.11
C LYS A 223 -9.04 14.87 9.09
N GLU A 224 -8.73 14.41 7.89
CA GLU A 224 -7.68 13.42 7.66
C GLU A 224 -6.30 14.03 7.93
N ARG A 225 -5.45 13.29 8.64
CA ARG A 225 -4.02 13.48 8.55
C ARG A 225 -3.53 12.62 7.39
N LEU A 226 -2.76 13.23 6.51
CA LEU A 226 -2.22 12.54 5.35
C LEU A 226 -1.17 11.52 5.79
N LEU A 227 -1.28 10.32 5.22
CA LEU A 227 -0.25 9.30 5.37
C LEU A 227 1.02 9.80 4.68
N SER A 228 2.19 9.49 5.25
CA SER A 228 3.48 9.79 4.62
C SER A 228 4.22 8.49 4.34
N PHE A 229 5.07 8.46 3.32
CA PHE A 229 5.93 7.31 3.10
C PHE A 229 7.18 7.45 3.98
N PRO A 230 7.61 6.42 4.74
CA PRO A 230 8.81 6.54 5.56
C PRO A 230 10.06 6.82 4.72
N GLU A 231 10.80 7.87 5.06
CA GLU A 231 11.99 8.29 4.29
C GLU A 231 13.05 7.18 4.20
N GLU A 232 13.21 6.39 5.27
CA GLU A 232 14.15 5.27 5.35
C GLU A 232 13.86 4.11 4.39
N LEU A 233 12.68 4.12 3.78
CA LEU A 233 12.22 3.13 2.81
C LEU A 233 12.28 3.62 1.35
N LEU A 234 12.52 4.92 1.12
CA LEU A 234 12.57 5.49 -0.23
C LEU A 234 13.64 4.80 -1.09
N GLY A 235 13.24 4.33 -2.28
CA GLY A 235 14.10 3.56 -3.18
C GLY A 235 14.55 2.19 -2.66
N ARG A 236 14.07 1.74 -1.49
CA ARG A 236 14.40 0.41 -0.91
C ARG A 236 13.25 -0.58 -1.01
N VAL A 237 12.01 -0.09 -0.96
CA VAL A 237 10.81 -0.89 -1.16
C VAL A 237 9.85 -0.13 -2.05
N SER A 238 9.14 -0.83 -2.92
CA SER A 238 8.17 -0.25 -3.86
C SER A 238 6.86 0.20 -3.17
N GLY A 239 6.59 -0.34 -1.99
CA GLY A 239 5.40 -0.05 -1.21
C GLY A 239 5.13 -1.09 -0.13
N GLY A 240 3.91 -1.09 0.37
CA GLY A 240 3.38 -2.17 1.19
C GLY A 240 2.05 -1.81 1.83
N TYR A 241 1.49 -2.78 2.54
CA TYR A 241 0.21 -2.66 3.20
C TYR A 241 0.33 -2.65 4.71
N ALA A 242 -0.69 -2.06 5.31
CA ALA A 242 -0.98 -2.26 6.70
C ALA A 242 -2.49 -2.29 6.96
N THR A 243 -2.88 -2.91 8.06
CA THR A 243 -4.25 -2.86 8.57
C THR A 243 -4.20 -2.63 10.08
N ALA A 244 -4.89 -1.59 10.54
CA ALA A 244 -5.05 -1.30 11.96
C ALA A 244 -6.50 -1.56 12.40
N VAL A 245 -6.66 -2.14 13.58
CA VAL A 245 -7.94 -2.20 14.30
C VAL A 245 -7.78 -1.40 15.58
N TYR A 246 -8.62 -0.40 15.78
CA TYR A 246 -8.50 0.54 16.91
C TYR A 246 -9.88 1.06 17.35
N SER A 247 -9.95 1.58 18.57
CA SER A 247 -11.19 2.16 19.12
C SER A 247 -11.13 3.69 19.17
N ILE A 248 -12.26 4.33 18.87
CA ILE A 248 -12.45 5.78 18.90
C ILE A 248 -13.46 6.10 20.00
N ASP A 249 -13.13 7.02 20.91
CA ASP A 249 -14.01 7.45 22.00
C ASP A 249 -15.20 8.28 21.52
N GLU A 250 -16.11 8.58 22.44
CA GLU A 250 -17.30 9.44 22.23
C GLU A 250 -16.96 10.86 21.76
N ARG A 251 -15.70 11.29 21.95
CA ARG A 251 -15.17 12.62 21.57
C ARG A 251 -14.42 12.58 20.24
N GLY A 252 -14.32 11.42 19.59
CA GLY A 252 -13.61 11.27 18.33
C GLY A 252 -12.09 11.16 18.46
N LYS A 253 -11.57 10.73 19.63
CA LYS A 253 -10.14 10.45 19.85
C LYS A 253 -9.87 8.95 19.82
N VAL A 254 -8.75 8.56 19.24
CA VAL A 254 -8.27 7.18 19.30
C VAL A 254 -7.87 6.86 20.75
N MET A 255 -8.43 5.79 21.31
CA MET A 255 -8.16 5.36 22.68
C MET A 255 -7.08 4.29 22.75
N GLU A 256 -7.17 3.28 21.89
CA GLU A 256 -6.41 2.05 21.99
C GLU A 256 -6.17 1.43 20.61
N LEU A 257 -5.06 0.69 20.47
CA LEU A 257 -4.73 -0.09 19.29
C LEU A 257 -4.94 -1.58 19.59
N LEU A 258 -5.90 -2.22 18.92
CA LEU A 258 -6.28 -3.61 19.15
C LEU A 258 -5.46 -4.60 18.32
N ASP A 259 -5.21 -4.24 17.06
CA ASP A 259 -4.42 -5.05 16.14
C ASP A 259 -3.71 -4.15 15.12
N LEU A 260 -2.52 -4.57 14.70
CA LEU A 260 -1.76 -3.90 13.66
C LEU A 260 -0.96 -4.91 12.86
N LYS A 261 -1.40 -5.15 11.62
CA LYS A 261 -0.73 -6.00 10.64
C LYS A 261 0.00 -5.12 9.65
N LEU A 262 1.27 -5.46 9.37
CA LEU A 262 2.18 -4.66 8.56
C LEU A 262 2.96 -5.59 7.64
N ASP A 263 3.15 -5.19 6.39
CA ASP A 263 4.10 -5.85 5.49
C ASP A 263 5.54 -5.45 5.82
N ASN A 264 5.72 -4.24 6.36
CA ASN A 264 7.01 -3.72 6.79
C ASN A 264 6.88 -3.00 8.14
N ALA A 265 7.73 -3.38 9.10
CA ALA A 265 7.80 -2.78 10.43
C ALA A 265 7.93 -1.24 10.41
N ALA A 266 8.67 -0.68 9.45
CA ALA A 266 8.91 0.76 9.36
C ALA A 266 7.66 1.58 9.03
N PHE A 267 6.54 0.95 8.66
CA PHE A 267 5.25 1.64 8.51
C PHE A 267 4.57 1.97 9.84
N ALA A 268 4.88 1.23 10.92
CA ALA A 268 4.17 1.35 12.20
C ALA A 268 4.14 2.78 12.76
N PRO A 269 5.27 3.53 12.80
CA PRO A 269 5.27 4.89 13.33
C PRO A 269 4.37 5.85 12.54
N GLU A 270 4.32 5.74 11.21
CA GLU A 270 3.53 6.65 10.39
C GLU A 270 2.03 6.33 10.44
N ILE A 271 1.67 5.05 10.58
CA ILE A 271 0.28 4.65 10.86
C ILE A 271 -0.17 5.27 12.19
N LEU A 272 0.60 5.10 13.26
CA LEU A 272 0.23 5.66 14.57
C LEU A 272 0.12 7.18 14.54
N LYS A 273 1.07 7.89 13.89
CA LYS A 273 0.96 9.33 13.70
C LYS A 273 -0.32 9.70 12.94
N THR A 274 -0.65 8.95 11.89
CA THR A 274 -1.86 9.16 11.07
C THR A 274 -3.13 8.97 11.87
N LEU A 275 -3.23 7.88 12.62
CA LEU A 275 -4.35 7.60 13.54
C LEU A 275 -4.52 8.70 14.58
N LEU A 276 -3.44 9.09 15.27
CA LEU A 276 -3.50 10.07 16.34
C LEU A 276 -3.68 11.52 15.85
N GLY A 277 -3.23 11.82 14.64
CA GLY A 277 -3.36 13.14 14.02
C GLY A 277 -4.68 13.36 13.28
N THR A 278 -5.41 12.29 12.96
CA THR A 278 -6.71 12.36 12.30
C THR A 278 -7.79 12.77 13.30
N LYS A 279 -8.66 13.69 12.91
CA LYS A 279 -9.84 14.07 13.70
C LYS A 279 -11.03 13.24 13.27
N TYR A 280 -11.64 12.55 14.22
CA TYR A 280 -12.81 11.74 13.97
C TYR A 280 -14.07 12.37 14.57
N LYS A 281 -15.21 12.03 14.00
CA LYS A 281 -16.52 12.12 14.62
C LYS A 281 -16.86 10.72 15.11
N ALA A 282 -17.12 10.58 16.40
CA ALA A 282 -17.52 9.30 16.99
C ALA A 282 -18.76 8.73 16.30
N GLY A 283 -18.89 7.41 16.27
CA GLY A 283 -20.14 6.78 15.87
C GLY A 283 -21.25 7.07 16.89
N ARG A 284 -22.49 6.84 16.48
CA ARG A 284 -23.68 7.08 17.30
C ARG A 284 -24.61 5.89 17.29
N TYR A 285 -25.32 5.69 18.38
CA TYR A 285 -26.43 4.74 18.48
C TYR A 285 -27.55 5.46 19.20
N ASP A 286 -28.73 5.49 18.58
CA ASP A 286 -29.89 6.25 19.07
C ASP A 286 -29.54 7.73 19.35
N GLY A 287 -28.80 8.35 18.43
CA GLY A 287 -28.36 9.75 18.50
C GLY A 287 -27.25 10.05 19.52
N LYS A 288 -26.90 9.12 20.41
CA LYS A 288 -25.85 9.29 21.42
C LYS A 288 -24.49 8.83 20.89
N PRO A 289 -23.40 9.58 21.13
CA PRO A 289 -22.06 9.12 20.77
C PRO A 289 -21.72 7.84 21.53
N LEU A 290 -20.94 6.96 20.91
CA LEU A 290 -20.47 5.71 21.51
C LEU A 290 -19.03 5.41 21.11
N VAL A 291 -18.36 4.57 21.90
CA VAL A 291 -17.03 4.05 21.57
C VAL A 291 -17.15 3.08 20.40
N THR A 292 -16.53 3.42 19.28
CA THR A 292 -16.57 2.60 18.06
C THR A 292 -15.24 1.94 17.79
N THR A 293 -15.26 0.63 17.57
CA THR A 293 -14.12 -0.09 16.99
C THR A 293 -14.19 -0.02 15.47
N VAL A 294 -13.06 0.32 14.86
CA VAL A 294 -12.93 0.43 13.41
C VAL A 294 -11.72 -0.34 12.93
N LYS A 295 -11.81 -0.84 11.71
CA LYS A 295 -10.71 -1.40 10.94
C LYS A 295 -10.41 -0.42 9.81
N GLN A 296 -9.14 -0.09 9.62
CA GLN A 296 -8.67 0.76 8.54
C GLN A 296 -7.44 0.16 7.87
N SER A 297 -7.47 0.06 6.55
CA SER A 297 -6.32 -0.37 5.75
C SER A 297 -5.51 0.86 5.31
N PHE A 298 -4.19 0.72 5.30
CA PHE A 298 -3.24 1.74 4.86
C PHE A 298 -2.39 1.18 3.73
N PHE A 299 -2.10 2.03 2.76
CA PHE A 299 -1.39 1.68 1.55
C PHE A 299 -0.20 2.61 1.47
N PHE A 300 0.98 2.04 1.56
CA PHE A 300 2.22 2.75 1.40
C PHE A 300 2.66 2.59 -0.04
N ASN A 301 2.61 3.68 -0.78
CA ASN A 301 3.26 3.83 -2.07
C ASN A 301 4.17 5.05 -1.94
N GLU A 302 5.41 4.96 -2.41
CA GLU A 302 6.40 6.05 -2.37
C GLU A 302 5.84 7.40 -2.87
N PHE A 303 4.91 7.37 -3.83
CA PHE A 303 4.39 8.59 -4.46
C PHE A 303 3.07 9.11 -3.88
N ALA A 304 2.24 8.22 -3.33
CA ALA A 304 0.89 8.54 -2.91
C ALA A 304 0.40 7.54 -1.86
N PRO A 305 0.95 7.58 -0.64
CA PRO A 305 0.46 6.77 0.46
C PRO A 305 -0.92 7.27 0.90
N PHE A 306 -1.86 6.38 1.18
CA PHE A 306 -3.22 6.77 1.60
C PHE A 306 -3.83 5.74 2.57
N ALA A 307 -4.91 6.15 3.23
CA ALA A 307 -5.74 5.27 4.03
C ALA A 307 -7.08 4.98 3.33
N GLU A 308 -7.58 3.76 3.44
CA GLU A 308 -8.92 3.41 2.99
C GLU A 308 -10.00 3.97 3.91
N ALA A 309 -11.25 3.90 3.46
CA ALA A 309 -12.41 4.19 4.29
C ALA A 309 -12.43 3.26 5.52
N MET A 310 -12.80 3.81 6.67
CA MET A 310 -12.96 3.03 7.89
C MET A 310 -14.13 2.06 7.76
N GLU A 311 -13.91 0.82 8.16
CA GLU A 311 -14.93 -0.20 8.34
C GLU A 311 -15.27 -0.31 9.83
N MET A 312 -16.54 -0.15 10.20
CA MET A 312 -16.96 -0.45 11.57
C MET A 312 -16.96 -1.95 11.79
N VAL A 313 -16.31 -2.38 12.86
CA VAL A 313 -16.26 -3.80 13.23
C VAL A 313 -16.71 -3.97 14.68
N PRO A 314 -17.27 -5.13 15.06
CA PRO A 314 -17.49 -5.46 16.46
C PRO A 314 -16.17 -5.42 17.22
N TYR A 315 -16.23 -5.11 18.53
CA TYR A 315 -15.07 -5.25 19.39
C TYR A 315 -14.56 -6.70 19.32
N PRO A 316 -13.31 -6.95 18.88
CA PRO A 316 -12.80 -8.31 18.73
C PRO A 316 -12.62 -8.96 20.10
N LYS A 317 -12.82 -10.29 20.17
CA LYS A 317 -12.38 -11.06 21.33
C LYS A 317 -10.88 -11.29 21.19
N ILE A 318 -10.08 -10.63 22.03
CA ILE A 318 -8.63 -10.72 22.01
C ILE A 318 -8.19 -11.56 23.20
N ALA A 319 -7.28 -12.51 22.98
CA ALA A 319 -6.67 -13.26 24.06
C ALA A 319 -5.60 -12.40 24.75
N ASP A 320 -5.39 -12.67 26.04
CA ASP A 320 -4.32 -12.01 26.80
C ASP A 320 -2.96 -12.25 26.13
N ARG A 321 -2.15 -11.20 26.08
CA ARG A 321 -0.81 -11.22 25.51
C ARG A 321 0.04 -10.13 26.13
N ASP A 322 1.35 -10.34 26.12
CA ASP A 322 2.30 -9.27 26.38
C ASP A 322 2.39 -8.32 25.18
N ALA A 323 2.94 -7.13 25.42
CA ALA A 323 3.26 -6.18 24.37
C ALA A 323 4.33 -6.76 23.43
N VAL A 324 4.13 -6.59 22.13
CA VAL A 324 5.00 -7.15 21.08
C VAL A 324 5.65 -6.01 20.32
N SER A 325 6.96 -5.99 20.20
CA SER A 325 7.67 -4.97 19.41
C SER A 325 7.30 -5.10 17.93
N LEU A 326 6.81 -4.01 17.33
CA LEU A 326 6.53 -3.92 15.89
C LEU A 326 7.64 -3.19 15.16
N TYR A 327 8.20 -2.13 15.77
CA TYR A 327 9.28 -1.33 15.21
C TYR A 327 10.18 -0.83 16.34
N ALA A 328 11.40 -1.36 16.39
CA ALA A 328 12.39 -1.02 17.42
C ALA A 328 13.77 -0.76 16.81
N PRO A 329 13.94 0.34 16.04
CA PRO A 329 15.22 0.68 15.46
C PRO A 329 16.27 0.91 16.56
N VAL A 330 17.48 0.40 16.32
CA VAL A 330 18.65 0.61 17.17
C VAL A 330 19.42 1.84 16.65
N PRO A 331 20.04 2.68 17.51
CA PRO A 331 20.87 3.79 17.04
C PRO A 331 22.05 3.31 16.18
N GLU A 332 22.38 4.08 15.13
CA GLU A 332 23.57 3.88 14.33
C GLU A 332 24.77 4.57 15.01
N ILE A 333 25.47 3.82 15.87
CA ILE A 333 26.65 4.28 16.61
C ILE A 333 27.83 3.34 16.38
N ALA A 334 29.02 3.91 16.18
CA ALA A 334 30.24 3.13 16.02
C ALA A 334 30.68 2.61 17.39
N VAL A 335 30.66 1.28 17.55
CA VAL A 335 31.12 0.58 18.75
C VAL A 335 32.13 -0.48 18.34
N GLU A 336 33.17 -0.68 19.14
CA GLU A 336 34.11 -1.78 18.95
C GLU A 336 33.42 -3.09 19.39
N GLY A 337 32.94 -3.87 18.42
CA GLY A 337 32.26 -5.15 18.67
C GLY A 337 30.76 -5.02 18.91
N VAL A 338 30.22 -5.88 19.78
CA VAL A 338 28.80 -5.90 20.16
C VAL A 338 28.68 -5.44 21.62
N SER A 339 27.85 -4.45 21.87
CA SER A 339 27.51 -3.92 23.19
C SER A 339 26.07 -4.30 23.54
N GLU A 340 25.89 -4.99 24.65
CA GLU A 340 24.56 -5.35 25.17
C GLU A 340 24.05 -4.27 26.12
N VAL A 341 22.81 -3.85 25.90
CA VAL A 341 22.09 -2.86 26.71
C VAL A 341 20.77 -3.48 27.14
N LYS A 342 20.45 -3.43 28.42
CA LYS A 342 19.16 -3.82 28.97
C LYS A 342 18.36 -2.56 29.32
N LEU A 343 17.20 -2.39 28.72
CA LEU A 343 16.29 -1.27 29.00
C LEU A 343 15.08 -1.72 29.80
N GLU A 344 14.56 -0.83 30.65
CA GLU A 344 13.19 -0.86 31.12
C GLU A 344 12.37 0.06 30.20
N VAL A 345 11.26 -0.42 29.65
CA VAL A 345 10.32 0.40 28.85
C VAL A 345 8.89 0.22 29.37
N VAL A 346 8.13 1.31 29.42
CA VAL A 346 6.69 1.29 29.73
C VAL A 346 5.92 1.62 28.46
N VAL A 347 5.15 0.66 27.97
CA VAL A 347 4.35 0.74 26.74
C VAL A 347 2.89 0.98 27.12
N ASN A 348 2.25 1.98 26.51
CA ASN A 348 0.84 2.30 26.78
C ASN A 348 -0.15 1.51 25.90
N GLU A 349 -1.44 1.80 26.04
CA GLU A 349 -2.57 1.14 25.35
C GLU A 349 -2.62 1.41 23.83
N LEU A 350 -1.79 2.34 23.35
CA LEU A 350 -1.60 2.64 21.92
C LEU A 350 -0.33 1.97 21.36
N GLY A 351 0.42 1.25 22.20
CA GLY A 351 1.68 0.65 21.80
C GLY A 351 2.86 1.64 21.73
N LEU A 352 2.74 2.84 22.31
CA LEU A 352 3.80 3.84 22.35
C LEU A 352 4.59 3.74 23.66
N VAL A 353 5.91 3.96 23.57
CA VAL A 353 6.79 4.05 24.74
C VAL A 353 6.52 5.35 25.50
N LYS A 354 5.94 5.23 26.69
CA LYS A 354 5.63 6.33 27.61
C LYS A 354 6.82 6.69 28.49
N GLN A 355 7.58 5.70 28.93
CA GLN A 355 8.79 5.84 29.75
C GLN A 355 9.85 4.83 29.32
N SER A 356 11.12 5.21 29.45
CA SER A 356 12.26 4.33 29.20
C SER A 356 13.44 4.66 30.13
N GLY A 357 14.19 3.64 30.54
CA GLY A 357 15.38 3.79 31.38
C GLY A 357 16.40 2.68 31.10
N VAL A 358 17.69 2.99 31.30
CA VAL A 358 18.77 2.00 31.19
C VAL A 358 18.87 1.24 32.51
N LEU A 359 18.73 -0.08 32.45
CA LEU A 359 18.96 -0.98 33.59
C LEU A 359 20.42 -1.41 33.64
N GLU A 360 20.97 -1.78 32.49
CA GLU A 360 22.35 -2.27 32.35
C GLU A 360 22.92 -1.87 30.99
N ALA A 361 24.18 -1.45 30.96
CA ALA A 361 24.92 -1.20 29.72
C ALA A 361 26.42 -1.29 30.00
N ALA A 362 27.17 -1.97 29.12
CA ALA A 362 28.63 -2.04 29.22
C ALA A 362 29.28 -0.66 28.98
N ASP A 363 28.71 0.12 28.06
CA ASP A 363 29.11 1.49 27.77
C ASP A 363 27.90 2.41 28.03
N GLU A 364 28.06 3.35 28.96
CA GLU A 364 27.02 4.30 29.35
C GLU A 364 26.54 5.15 28.16
N SER A 365 27.46 5.58 27.28
CA SER A 365 27.12 6.40 26.11
C SER A 365 26.26 5.63 25.10
N VAL A 366 26.55 4.34 24.91
CA VAL A 366 25.73 3.42 24.10
C VAL A 366 24.37 3.25 24.75
N GLY A 367 24.31 2.97 26.05
CA GLY A 367 23.06 2.83 26.80
C GLY A 367 22.14 4.05 26.67
N GLN A 368 22.69 5.26 26.80
CA GLN A 368 21.92 6.50 26.63
C GLN A 368 21.42 6.71 25.19
N ALA A 369 22.23 6.38 24.19
CA ALA A 369 21.82 6.46 22.78
C ALA A 369 20.65 5.51 22.48
N VAL A 370 20.71 4.26 22.98
CA VAL A 370 19.62 3.29 22.82
C VAL A 370 18.37 3.77 23.56
N ASN A 371 18.50 4.24 24.80
CA ASN A 371 17.39 4.77 25.58
C ASN A 371 16.71 5.97 24.90
N GLN A 372 17.48 6.86 24.26
CA GLN A 372 16.91 7.96 23.48
C GLN A 372 16.12 7.46 22.28
N LYS A 373 16.63 6.45 21.57
CA LYS A 373 15.97 5.85 20.41
C LYS A 373 14.71 5.05 20.78
N ALA A 374 14.68 4.45 21.98
CA ALA A 374 13.56 3.68 22.50
C ALA A 374 12.25 4.47 22.54
N LYS A 375 12.31 5.81 22.68
CA LYS A 375 11.12 6.68 22.64
C LYS A 375 10.39 6.68 21.30
N SER A 376 11.05 6.26 20.22
CA SER A 376 10.45 6.12 18.88
C SER A 376 10.00 4.70 18.57
N TRP A 377 10.19 3.76 19.50
CA TRP A 377 9.74 2.39 19.29
C TRP A 377 8.22 2.29 19.33
N VAL A 378 7.71 1.35 18.56
CA VAL A 378 6.30 1.05 18.43
C VAL A 378 6.08 -0.42 18.74
N PHE A 379 5.08 -0.66 19.57
CA PHE A 379 4.65 -1.98 19.99
C PHE A 379 3.19 -2.20 19.59
N LEU A 380 2.79 -3.45 19.52
CA LEU A 380 1.41 -3.84 19.74
C LEU A 380 1.21 -3.91 21.27
N PRO A 381 0.21 -3.25 21.85
CA PRO A 381 0.07 -3.18 23.30
C PRO A 381 -0.24 -4.57 23.90
N ALA A 382 0.10 -4.71 25.18
CA ALA A 382 -0.31 -5.85 25.98
C ALA A 382 -1.83 -5.89 26.08
N VAL A 383 -2.39 -7.08 26.24
CA VAL A 383 -3.84 -7.30 26.41
C VAL A 383 -4.05 -8.08 27.70
N VAL A 384 -4.92 -7.58 28.55
CA VAL A 384 -5.32 -8.18 29.83
C VAL A 384 -6.84 -8.19 29.91
N ASP A 385 -7.42 -9.36 30.14
CA ASP A 385 -8.87 -9.59 30.13
C ASP A 385 -9.55 -9.12 28.83
N GLY A 386 -8.84 -9.23 27.71
CA GLY A 386 -9.31 -8.81 26.38
C GLY A 386 -9.23 -7.31 26.07
N TYR A 387 -8.62 -6.51 26.95
CA TYR A 387 -8.44 -5.07 26.76
C TYR A 387 -6.96 -4.68 26.70
N PRO A 388 -6.56 -3.75 25.80
CA PRO A 388 -5.23 -3.16 25.82
C PRO A 388 -4.87 -2.55 27.19
N ALA A 389 -3.66 -2.83 27.67
CA ALA A 389 -3.18 -2.38 28.97
C ALA A 389 -1.74 -1.85 28.89
N GLU A 390 -1.41 -0.91 29.78
CA GLU A 390 -0.04 -0.48 29.98
C GLU A 390 0.81 -1.63 30.54
N GLN A 391 2.00 -1.86 29.97
CA GLN A 391 2.93 -2.89 30.43
C GLN A 391 4.35 -2.33 30.55
N ARG A 392 5.02 -2.73 31.64
CA ARG A 392 6.45 -2.53 31.85
C ARG A 392 7.21 -3.76 31.38
N LEU A 393 8.20 -3.56 30.52
CA LEU A 393 9.01 -4.60 29.89
C LEU A 393 10.49 -4.37 30.18
N GLU A 394 11.24 -5.47 30.34
CA GLU A 394 12.70 -5.45 30.25
C GLU A 394 13.12 -5.91 28.85
N VAL A 395 13.78 -5.05 28.09
CA VAL A 395 14.13 -5.29 26.68
C VAL A 395 15.65 -5.36 26.54
N PRO A 396 16.22 -6.54 26.23
CA PRO A 396 17.63 -6.65 25.86
C PRO A 396 17.83 -6.13 24.42
N VAL A 397 18.87 -5.33 24.22
CA VAL A 397 19.25 -4.72 22.94
C VAL A 397 20.72 -4.98 22.70
N ALA A 398 21.05 -5.58 21.56
CA ALA A 398 22.44 -5.67 21.09
C ALA A 398 22.70 -4.54 20.08
N VAL A 399 23.77 -3.78 20.31
CA VAL A 399 24.26 -2.72 19.41
C VAL A 399 25.62 -3.13 18.89
N GLY A 400 25.82 -3.16 17.56
CA GLY A 400 27.07 -3.62 16.97
C GLY A 400 27.17 -3.33 15.48
N ILE A 401 28.37 -3.54 14.93
CA ILE A 401 28.76 -3.10 13.59
C ILE A 401 27.88 -3.78 12.51
N LYS A 402 27.23 -2.96 11.67
CA LYS A 402 26.77 -3.37 10.34
C LYS A 402 28.02 -3.60 9.48
N GLU A 403 28.34 -4.85 9.17
CA GLU A 403 29.32 -5.17 8.11
C GLU A 403 28.89 -4.61 6.76
#